data_AF-A0A9P6YPZ7-F1
#
_entry.id   AF-A0A9P6YPZ7-F1
#
_cell.length_a   1.000
_cell.length_b   1.000
_cell.length_c   1.000
_cell.angle_alpha   90.00
_cell.angle_beta   90.00
_cell.angle_gamma   90.00
#
_symmetry.space_group_name_H-M   'P 1'
#
loop_
_entity.id
_entity.type
_entity.pdbx_description
1 polymer ?
#
loop_
_entity_poly.entity_id
_entity_poly.type
_entity_poly.pdbx_seq_one_letter_code
_entity_poly.pdbx_strand_id
1 'polypeptide(L)'
;MLTFFSKKEHPLKLQEKEKLEKSGEKMEVEVNEQEKGEHEEEDKVLEDMETFEEIARELCKDNEDKKEVEEGAVQKERQLKPIEFLKALVKDNDSFQEYALEQFKEINEQEEERQELEEYQCLRALEERSLNRYYNILPFDKNRVELQDTRLGQGDYINASYIVPSYDIPRVYIAAQGPLRNTIIDFWRTVVEQNVPLIVCLTPETEKELEKCARYWPVGEKEMTIREGEVMVKLSNKEREENYREADCMIRKISVSFFYQKKIVKQVSVVQLQFLGWPDHGVPHKPNKLIAFIKLARTYYEDEKPILVHCSAGCGRTGTFCVLDCSEYFIRNQPCPHDPIACLTDEFRKQRTTMVQTQSQFNFCYGALLQFLDEVEQ
;
A
#
# COMPACT_ATOMS: atom_id res chain seq x y z
N MET A 1 32.55 -44.46 18.64
CA MET A 1 32.95 -44.16 20.03
C MET A 1 32.37 -42.79 20.35
N LEU A 2 31.22 -42.79 21.04
CA LEU A 2 30.40 -41.61 21.36
C LEU A 2 31.12 -40.74 22.40
N THR A 3 31.26 -39.44 22.14
CA THR A 3 31.67 -38.45 23.13
C THR A 3 30.50 -37.54 23.46
N PHE A 4 30.00 -37.75 24.69
CA PHE A 4 29.07 -36.92 25.43
C PHE A 4 29.67 -35.53 25.69
N PHE A 5 28.89 -34.46 25.50
CA PHE A 5 28.99 -33.27 26.35
C PHE A 5 27.60 -32.75 26.72
N SER A 6 27.43 -32.66 28.03
CA SER A 6 26.26 -32.30 28.83
C SER A 6 25.81 -30.85 28.64
N LYS A 7 24.52 -30.64 28.32
CA LYS A 7 23.83 -29.35 28.54
C LYS A 7 23.46 -29.24 30.01
N LYS A 8 23.97 -28.21 30.69
CA LYS A 8 23.48 -27.76 32.00
C LYS A 8 22.29 -26.83 31.78
N GLU A 9 21.12 -27.21 32.28
CA GLU A 9 19.97 -26.33 32.44
C GLU A 9 20.11 -25.52 33.74
N HIS A 10 19.74 -24.24 33.68
CA HIS A 10 19.75 -23.31 34.81
C HIS A 10 18.41 -23.39 35.57
N PRO A 11 18.40 -23.45 36.92
CA PRO A 11 17.18 -23.62 37.70
C PRO A 11 16.56 -22.25 38.02
N LEU A 12 15.54 -21.83 37.27
CA LEU A 12 14.72 -20.65 37.62
C LEU A 12 13.25 -20.73 37.15
N LYS A 13 12.76 -21.91 36.74
CA LYS A 13 11.38 -22.08 36.21
C LYS A 13 10.47 -23.01 37.02
N LEU A 14 10.76 -23.29 38.28
CA LEU A 14 9.92 -24.15 39.13
C LEU A 14 9.19 -23.45 40.28
N GLN A 15 9.33 -22.14 40.47
CA GLN A 15 8.64 -21.41 41.56
C GLN A 15 7.47 -20.52 41.13
N GLU A 16 7.19 -20.40 39.82
CA GLU A 16 6.00 -19.67 39.33
C GLU A 16 4.84 -20.59 38.93
N LYS A 17 5.05 -21.90 38.83
CA LYS A 17 3.97 -22.87 38.53
C LYS A 17 3.09 -23.22 39.74
N GLU A 18 3.60 -23.13 40.97
CA GLU A 18 2.83 -23.44 42.19
C GLU A 18 2.02 -22.24 42.74
N LYS A 19 2.09 -21.07 42.10
CA LYS A 19 1.27 -19.89 42.46
C LYS A 19 0.04 -19.68 41.56
N LEU A 20 -0.08 -20.39 40.44
CA LEU A 20 -1.26 -20.30 39.57
C LEU A 20 -2.37 -21.33 39.89
N GLU A 21 -2.05 -22.39 40.63
CA GLU A 21 -3.03 -23.44 40.97
C GLU A 21 -3.89 -23.13 42.21
N LYS A 22 -3.73 -21.95 42.84
CA LYS A 22 -4.51 -21.52 44.02
C LYS A 22 -5.39 -20.28 43.79
N SER A 23 -5.53 -19.84 42.54
CA SER A 23 -6.53 -18.83 42.16
C SER A 23 -7.67 -19.40 41.30
N GLY A 24 -7.67 -20.71 41.03
CA GLY A 24 -8.66 -21.40 40.19
C GLY A 24 -9.95 -21.85 40.89
N GLU A 25 -10.06 -21.72 42.21
CA GLU A 25 -11.29 -22.06 42.96
C GLU A 25 -11.94 -20.81 43.54
N LYS A 26 -12.43 -19.92 42.65
CA LYS A 26 -13.42 -18.88 42.95
C LYS A 26 -13.83 -18.14 41.67
N MET A 27 -14.39 -18.86 40.70
CA MET A 27 -15.18 -18.28 39.61
C MET A 27 -15.98 -19.39 38.89
N GLU A 28 -16.66 -20.24 39.66
CA GLU A 28 -17.69 -21.15 39.15
C GLU A 28 -19.07 -20.72 39.68
N VAL A 29 -19.42 -19.43 39.56
CA VAL A 29 -20.81 -18.94 39.62
C VAL A 29 -20.87 -17.60 38.88
N GLU A 30 -20.54 -17.56 37.59
CA GLU A 30 -20.84 -16.40 36.72
C GLU A 30 -20.71 -16.73 35.21
N VAL A 31 -20.88 -18.00 34.84
CA VAL A 31 -20.74 -18.49 33.44
C VAL A 31 -22.09 -18.99 32.92
N ASN A 32 -23.18 -18.24 33.07
CA ASN A 32 -24.45 -18.65 32.46
C ASN A 32 -25.35 -17.50 31.98
N GLU A 33 -24.80 -16.29 31.92
CA GLU A 33 -25.51 -15.13 31.34
C GLU A 33 -24.70 -14.40 30.24
N GLN A 34 -23.41 -14.72 30.04
CA GLN A 34 -22.59 -14.16 28.93
C GLN A 34 -22.67 -15.00 27.64
N GLU A 35 -22.73 -16.33 27.71
CA GLU A 35 -22.84 -17.21 26.52
C GLU A 35 -24.19 -17.10 25.79
N LYS A 36 -25.20 -16.48 26.40
CA LYS A 36 -26.50 -16.20 25.73
C LYS A 36 -26.51 -14.87 24.99
N GLY A 37 -25.64 -13.93 25.34
CA GLY A 37 -25.50 -12.66 24.63
C GLY A 37 -24.64 -12.80 23.36
N GLU A 38 -23.62 -13.65 23.41
CA GLU A 38 -22.73 -13.90 22.26
C GLU A 38 -23.42 -14.73 21.17
N HIS A 39 -24.27 -15.69 21.52
CA HIS A 39 -25.08 -16.41 20.53
C HIS A 39 -26.18 -15.54 19.89
N GLU A 40 -26.77 -14.58 20.62
CA GLU A 40 -27.76 -13.65 20.05
C GLU A 40 -27.11 -12.55 19.17
N GLU A 41 -25.85 -12.19 19.41
CA GLU A 41 -25.06 -11.30 18.54
C GLU A 41 -24.51 -12.03 17.30
N GLU A 42 -24.02 -13.27 17.42
CA GLU A 42 -23.62 -14.09 16.27
C GLU A 42 -24.81 -14.44 15.35
N ASP A 43 -25.98 -14.77 15.93
CA ASP A 43 -27.19 -15.06 15.15
C ASP A 43 -27.73 -13.79 14.44
N LYS A 44 -27.58 -12.59 15.05
CA LYS A 44 -27.89 -11.33 14.37
C LYS A 44 -26.93 -10.98 13.24
N VAL A 45 -25.63 -11.24 13.43
CA VAL A 45 -24.61 -11.01 12.40
C VAL A 45 -24.82 -11.96 11.21
N LEU A 46 -25.24 -13.21 11.47
CA LEU A 46 -25.61 -14.17 10.44
C LEU A 46 -26.91 -13.78 9.72
N GLU A 47 -27.93 -13.32 10.45
CA GLU A 47 -29.17 -12.79 9.86
C GLU A 47 -28.90 -11.54 8.99
N ASP A 48 -28.04 -10.61 9.44
CA ASP A 48 -27.69 -9.42 8.65
C ASP A 48 -26.85 -9.78 7.40
N MET A 49 -25.88 -10.70 7.51
CA MET A 49 -25.14 -11.23 6.34
C MET A 49 -26.04 -11.95 5.33
N GLU A 50 -26.98 -12.78 5.80
CA GLU A 50 -27.97 -13.43 4.92
C GLU A 50 -28.88 -12.40 4.25
N THR A 51 -29.24 -11.32 4.94
CA THR A 51 -29.99 -10.20 4.39
C THR A 51 -29.21 -9.47 3.29
N PHE A 52 -27.90 -9.27 3.46
CA PHE A 52 -27.02 -8.68 2.44
C PHE A 52 -26.83 -9.58 1.21
N GLU A 53 -26.68 -10.90 1.39
CA GLU A 53 -26.61 -11.84 0.27
C GLU A 53 -27.96 -12.00 -0.46
N GLU A 54 -29.09 -11.91 0.25
CA GLU A 54 -30.42 -11.89 -0.38
C GLU A 54 -30.66 -10.64 -1.22
N ILE A 55 -30.23 -9.46 -0.76
CA ILE A 55 -30.27 -8.22 -1.56
C ILE A 55 -29.43 -8.37 -2.84
N ALA A 56 -28.25 -9.00 -2.75
CA ALA A 56 -27.40 -9.26 -3.92
C ALA A 56 -28.04 -10.29 -4.90
N ARG A 57 -28.79 -11.27 -4.39
CA ARG A 57 -29.48 -12.30 -5.20
C ARG A 57 -30.78 -11.79 -5.85
N GLU A 58 -31.56 -10.94 -5.17
CA GLU A 58 -32.78 -10.35 -5.74
C GLU A 58 -32.48 -9.38 -6.89
N LEU A 59 -31.36 -8.65 -6.83
CA LEU A 59 -30.91 -7.76 -7.90
C LEU A 59 -30.43 -8.52 -9.17
N CYS A 60 -30.39 -9.85 -9.16
CA CYS A 60 -29.85 -10.68 -10.24
C CYS A 60 -30.90 -11.51 -11.02
N LYS A 61 -32.21 -11.31 -10.81
CA LYS A 61 -33.26 -12.04 -11.55
C LYS A 61 -34.15 -11.10 -12.38
N ASP A 62 -33.91 -11.03 -13.69
CA ASP A 62 -34.93 -11.20 -14.74
C ASP A 62 -34.32 -11.10 -16.17
N ASN A 63 -35.03 -11.69 -17.14
CA ASN A 63 -34.54 -12.44 -18.30
C ASN A 63 -34.04 -11.70 -19.55
N GLU A 64 -33.12 -12.41 -20.23
CA GLU A 64 -32.95 -12.68 -21.66
C GLU A 64 -33.98 -12.08 -22.64
N ASP A 65 -33.56 -11.15 -23.51
CA ASP A 65 -33.68 -11.20 -25.00
C ASP A 65 -33.53 -9.80 -25.65
N LYS A 66 -32.33 -9.43 -26.17
CA LYS A 66 -32.03 -8.56 -27.36
C LYS A 66 -30.54 -8.19 -27.50
N LYS A 67 -29.78 -9.14 -28.03
CA LYS A 67 -28.30 -9.24 -28.10
C LYS A 67 -27.42 -8.14 -28.75
N GLU A 68 -27.91 -6.99 -29.20
CA GLU A 68 -27.01 -5.96 -29.77
C GLU A 68 -27.27 -4.52 -29.27
N VAL A 69 -28.41 -4.26 -28.64
CA VAL A 69 -28.65 -3.04 -27.83
C VAL A 69 -28.38 -3.33 -26.34
N GLU A 70 -28.46 -4.60 -25.94
CA GLU A 70 -28.18 -5.08 -24.60
C GLU A 70 -26.71 -4.90 -24.19
N GLU A 71 -25.69 -5.08 -25.03
CA GLU A 71 -24.30 -5.01 -24.55
C GLU A 71 -23.93 -3.63 -23.98
N GLY A 72 -24.38 -2.54 -24.62
CA GLY A 72 -24.16 -1.18 -24.15
C GLY A 72 -25.03 -0.79 -22.94
N ALA A 73 -26.25 -1.34 -22.84
CA ALA A 73 -27.14 -1.12 -21.70
C ALA A 73 -26.72 -1.98 -20.48
N VAL A 74 -26.39 -3.24 -20.69
CA VAL A 74 -25.91 -4.23 -19.69
C VAL A 74 -24.55 -3.85 -19.15
N GLN A 75 -23.62 -3.31 -19.95
CA GLN A 75 -22.38 -2.72 -19.41
C GLN A 75 -22.67 -1.54 -18.48
N LYS A 76 -23.61 -0.66 -18.87
CA LYS A 76 -24.00 0.50 -18.07
C LYS A 76 -24.72 0.08 -16.78
N GLU A 77 -25.60 -0.91 -16.84
CA GLU A 77 -26.33 -1.47 -15.68
C GLU A 77 -25.41 -2.26 -14.74
N ARG A 78 -24.43 -3.02 -15.27
CA ARG A 78 -23.38 -3.68 -14.49
C ARG A 78 -22.44 -2.70 -13.80
N GLN A 79 -22.15 -1.55 -14.42
CA GLN A 79 -21.35 -0.47 -13.83
C GLN A 79 -22.09 0.30 -12.72
N LEU A 80 -23.43 0.38 -12.80
CA LEU A 80 -24.24 1.12 -11.83
C LEU A 80 -24.32 0.38 -10.48
N LYS A 81 -24.37 -0.96 -10.45
CA LYS A 81 -24.55 -1.74 -9.21
C LYS A 81 -23.42 -1.55 -8.17
N PRO A 82 -22.12 -1.57 -8.52
CA PRO A 82 -21.06 -1.32 -7.54
C PRO A 82 -21.04 0.14 -7.03
N ILE A 83 -21.39 1.11 -7.88
CA ILE A 83 -21.48 2.52 -7.49
C ILE A 83 -22.67 2.73 -6.54
N GLU A 84 -23.82 2.13 -6.85
CA GLU A 84 -25.00 2.16 -5.99
C GLU A 84 -24.75 1.47 -4.66
N PHE A 85 -24.04 0.33 -4.67
CA PHE A 85 -23.57 -0.32 -3.44
C PHE A 85 -22.73 0.63 -2.59
N LEU A 86 -21.71 1.28 -3.17
CA LEU A 86 -20.86 2.20 -2.43
C LEU A 86 -21.66 3.42 -1.92
N LYS A 87 -22.54 4.00 -2.75
CA LYS A 87 -23.42 5.12 -2.37
C LYS A 87 -24.39 4.71 -1.26
N ALA A 88 -24.85 3.45 -1.23
CA ALA A 88 -25.69 2.91 -0.17
C ALA A 88 -24.89 2.67 1.12
N LEU A 89 -23.70 2.10 1.00
CA LEU A 89 -22.78 1.80 2.11
C LEU A 89 -22.46 3.05 2.93
N VAL A 90 -22.24 4.19 2.26
CA VAL A 90 -21.86 5.46 2.89
C VAL A 90 -23.04 6.39 3.22
N LYS A 91 -24.27 5.96 2.94
CA LYS A 91 -25.48 6.78 3.08
C LYS A 91 -25.78 7.12 4.54
N ASP A 92 -25.64 6.13 5.42
CA ASP A 92 -25.75 6.32 6.87
C ASP A 92 -24.35 6.44 7.46
N ASN A 93 -24.06 7.60 8.07
CA ASN A 93 -22.71 7.88 8.55
C ASN A 93 -22.31 6.98 9.73
N ASP A 94 -23.25 6.65 10.62
CA ASP A 94 -22.94 5.90 11.83
C ASP A 94 -22.70 4.42 11.47
N SER A 95 -23.61 3.81 10.70
CA SER A 95 -23.42 2.45 10.17
C SER A 95 -22.17 2.34 9.29
N PHE A 96 -21.87 3.37 8.49
CA PHE A 96 -20.64 3.37 7.68
C PHE A 96 -19.37 3.43 8.54
N GLN A 97 -19.34 4.25 9.59
CA GLN A 97 -18.16 4.31 10.47
C GLN A 97 -17.93 2.98 11.17
N GLU A 98 -18.99 2.31 11.61
CA GLU A 98 -18.93 0.98 12.23
C GLU A 98 -18.41 -0.06 11.23
N TYR A 99 -19.02 -0.16 10.05
CA TYR A 99 -18.56 -1.05 8.98
C TYR A 99 -17.08 -0.82 8.62
N ALA A 100 -16.68 0.44 8.40
CA ALA A 100 -15.29 0.74 8.01
C ALA A 100 -14.29 0.41 9.13
N LEU A 101 -14.70 0.51 10.39
CA LEU A 101 -13.90 0.11 11.54
C LEU A 101 -13.74 -1.41 11.60
N GLU A 102 -14.83 -2.15 11.42
CA GLU A 102 -14.84 -3.62 11.41
C GLU A 102 -14.00 -4.18 10.27
N GLN A 103 -14.19 -3.68 9.05
CA GLN A 103 -13.40 -4.11 7.89
C GLN A 103 -11.91 -3.86 8.09
N PHE A 104 -11.53 -2.69 8.62
CA PHE A 104 -10.12 -2.40 8.88
C PHE A 104 -9.55 -3.28 10.00
N LYS A 105 -10.35 -3.58 11.03
CA LYS A 105 -9.98 -4.52 12.11
C LYS A 105 -9.74 -5.91 11.55
N GLU A 106 -10.66 -6.43 10.75
CA GLU A 106 -10.55 -7.74 10.11
C GLU A 106 -9.28 -7.83 9.24
N ILE A 107 -8.99 -6.81 8.43
CA ILE A 107 -7.77 -6.76 7.62
C ILE A 107 -6.49 -6.76 8.48
N ASN A 108 -6.52 -6.14 9.67
CA ASN A 108 -5.39 -6.18 10.59
C ASN A 108 -5.21 -7.59 11.16
N GLU A 109 -6.29 -8.23 11.61
CA GLU A 109 -6.27 -9.61 12.15
C GLU A 109 -5.77 -10.61 11.09
N GLN A 110 -6.29 -10.52 9.87
CA GLN A 110 -5.82 -11.34 8.74
C GLN A 110 -4.34 -11.07 8.40
N GLU A 111 -3.85 -9.84 8.52
CA GLU A 111 -2.42 -9.57 8.33
C GLU A 111 -1.56 -10.19 9.44
N GLU A 112 -2.00 -10.12 10.70
CA GLU A 112 -1.30 -10.75 11.83
C GLU A 112 -1.23 -12.27 11.65
N GLU A 113 -2.32 -12.93 11.27
CA GLU A 113 -2.33 -14.37 10.99
C GLU A 113 -1.36 -14.76 9.86
N ARG A 114 -1.27 -13.93 8.81
CA ARG A 114 -0.37 -14.18 7.67
C ARG A 114 1.10 -14.07 8.03
N GLN A 115 1.49 -13.32 9.07
CA GLN A 115 2.90 -13.15 9.45
C GLN A 115 3.57 -14.46 9.89
N GLU A 116 2.79 -15.45 10.33
CA GLU A 116 3.28 -16.77 10.71
C GLU A 116 3.52 -17.71 9.49
N LEU A 117 3.05 -17.33 8.31
CA LEU A 117 3.18 -18.14 7.10
C LEU A 117 4.53 -17.90 6.40
N GLU A 118 5.11 -18.97 5.84
CA GLU A 118 6.43 -18.95 5.20
C GLU A 118 6.55 -17.94 4.06
N GLU A 119 5.48 -17.74 3.29
CA GLU A 119 5.49 -16.83 2.14
C GLU A 119 5.59 -15.34 2.52
N TYR A 120 5.34 -14.97 3.78
CA TYR A 120 5.38 -13.60 4.30
C TYR A 120 6.67 -13.30 5.07
N GLN A 121 7.68 -14.16 4.95
CA GLN A 121 8.99 -13.94 5.55
C GLN A 121 9.75 -12.77 4.89
N CYS A 122 10.64 -12.17 5.68
CA CYS A 122 11.47 -11.01 5.29
C CYS A 122 12.96 -11.30 5.59
N LEU A 123 13.44 -12.52 5.36
CA LEU A 123 14.77 -12.96 5.78
C LEU A 123 15.86 -12.10 5.17
N ARG A 124 15.76 -11.78 3.88
CA ARG A 124 16.78 -10.94 3.22
C ARG A 124 16.81 -9.54 3.81
N ALA A 125 15.65 -8.97 4.09
CA ALA A 125 15.54 -7.66 4.74
C ALA A 125 16.12 -7.65 6.16
N LEU A 126 16.01 -8.75 6.90
CA LEU A 126 16.56 -8.91 8.25
C LEU A 126 18.09 -9.05 8.28
N GLU A 127 18.71 -9.47 7.18
CA GLU A 127 20.16 -9.46 6.97
C GLU A 127 20.66 -8.04 6.68
N GLU A 128 19.89 -7.26 5.93
CA GLU A 128 20.26 -5.92 5.42
C GLU A 128 19.74 -4.76 6.29
N ARG A 129 19.84 -4.90 7.62
CA ARG A 129 19.19 -4.01 8.59
C ARG A 129 19.53 -2.52 8.42
N SER A 130 20.76 -2.21 8.02
CA SER A 130 21.24 -0.82 7.85
C SER A 130 20.65 -0.13 6.60
N LEU A 131 20.00 -0.90 5.72
CA LEU A 131 19.35 -0.39 4.51
C LEU A 131 17.85 -0.14 4.74
N ASN A 132 17.32 -0.48 5.93
CA ASN A 132 15.92 -0.28 6.33
C ASN A 132 15.76 0.98 7.17
N ARG A 133 14.81 1.84 6.78
CA ARG A 133 14.46 3.04 7.57
C ARG A 133 13.78 2.69 8.88
N TYR A 134 12.95 1.65 8.88
CA TYR A 134 12.22 1.16 10.04
C TYR A 134 12.44 -0.35 10.17
N TYR A 135 12.76 -0.81 11.38
CA TYR A 135 13.10 -2.21 11.63
C TYR A 135 11.90 -3.17 11.45
N ASN A 136 10.69 -2.65 11.56
CA ASN A 136 9.43 -3.39 11.51
C ASN A 136 8.65 -3.19 10.20
N ILE A 137 9.22 -2.48 9.21
CA ILE A 137 8.59 -2.29 7.90
C ILE A 137 9.53 -2.83 6.84
N LEU A 138 9.36 -4.10 6.50
CA LEU A 138 10.25 -4.87 5.64
C LEU A 138 9.47 -5.39 4.42
N PRO A 139 10.10 -5.48 3.23
CA PRO A 139 9.49 -6.15 2.10
C PRO A 139 9.49 -7.67 2.31
N PHE A 140 8.44 -8.36 1.89
CA PHE A 140 8.42 -9.82 1.85
C PHE A 140 9.40 -10.34 0.80
N ASP A 141 10.05 -11.47 1.08
CA ASP A 141 11.04 -12.06 0.17
C ASP A 141 10.40 -12.48 -1.16
N LYS A 142 9.13 -12.92 -1.16
CA LYS A 142 8.43 -13.42 -2.35
C LYS A 142 8.27 -12.40 -3.47
N ASN A 143 8.26 -11.10 -3.16
CA ASN A 143 7.99 -10.04 -4.13
C ASN A 143 8.79 -8.75 -3.90
N ARG A 144 9.87 -8.81 -3.10
CA ARG A 144 10.80 -7.69 -2.99
C ARG A 144 11.39 -7.35 -4.36
N VAL A 145 11.78 -6.09 -4.53
CA VAL A 145 12.59 -5.71 -5.68
C VAL A 145 14.01 -6.24 -5.47
N GLU A 146 14.51 -7.02 -6.43
CA GLU A 146 15.89 -7.49 -6.46
C GLU A 146 16.74 -6.67 -7.42
N LEU A 147 17.92 -6.27 -6.97
CA LEU A 147 18.86 -5.50 -7.77
C LEU A 147 19.95 -6.41 -8.33
N GLN A 148 20.22 -6.35 -9.64
CA GLN A 148 21.06 -7.35 -10.31
C GLN A 148 22.29 -6.75 -11.01
N ASP A 149 22.23 -5.51 -11.50
CA ASP A 149 23.35 -4.93 -12.26
C ASP A 149 24.45 -4.39 -11.35
N THR A 150 25.52 -5.17 -11.18
CA THR A 150 26.69 -4.83 -10.35
C THR A 150 27.50 -3.64 -10.86
N ARG A 151 27.24 -3.16 -12.09
CA ARG A 151 27.83 -1.91 -12.61
C ARG A 151 27.11 -0.68 -12.07
N LEU A 152 25.90 -0.85 -11.52
CA LEU A 152 25.06 0.22 -10.97
C LEU A 152 25.10 0.29 -9.44
N GLY A 153 25.64 -0.72 -8.75
CA GLY A 153 25.69 -0.76 -7.30
C GLY A 153 26.23 -2.09 -6.78
N GLN A 154 26.23 -2.27 -5.46
CA GLN A 154 26.61 -3.53 -4.80
C GLN A 154 25.39 -4.12 -4.09
N GLY A 155 25.42 -5.43 -3.84
CA GLY A 155 24.29 -6.15 -3.23
C GLY A 155 23.06 -6.26 -4.14
N ASP A 156 22.03 -6.91 -3.62
CA ASP A 156 20.78 -7.22 -4.32
C ASP A 156 19.53 -6.66 -3.63
N TYR A 157 19.71 -5.98 -2.49
CA TYR A 157 18.62 -5.59 -1.61
C TYR A 157 18.29 -4.11 -1.70
N ILE A 158 16.99 -3.83 -1.75
CA ILE A 158 16.39 -2.53 -1.44
C ILE A 158 15.07 -2.79 -0.73
N ASN A 159 14.70 -1.93 0.22
CA ASN A 159 13.40 -2.00 0.88
C ASN A 159 12.29 -1.47 -0.05
N ALA A 160 11.85 -2.33 -0.96
CA ALA A 160 10.75 -2.09 -1.89
C ALA A 160 10.08 -3.41 -2.30
N SER A 161 8.79 -3.37 -2.61
CA SER A 161 7.99 -4.52 -3.04
C SER A 161 7.29 -4.20 -4.35
N TYR A 162 7.17 -5.18 -5.24
CA TYR A 162 6.20 -5.10 -6.34
C TYR A 162 4.79 -5.21 -5.78
N ILE A 163 3.90 -4.34 -6.24
CA ILE A 163 2.46 -4.38 -5.93
C ILE A 163 1.70 -4.49 -7.25
N VAL A 164 1.00 -5.59 -7.43
CA VAL A 164 0.17 -5.85 -8.61
C VAL A 164 -1.27 -6.03 -8.13
N PRO A 165 -2.19 -5.10 -8.42
CA PRO A 165 -3.59 -5.29 -8.10
C PRO A 165 -4.15 -6.53 -8.81
N SER A 166 -5.05 -7.22 -8.11
CA SER A 166 -5.93 -8.21 -8.72
C SER A 166 -6.98 -7.53 -9.62
N TYR A 167 -7.95 -8.30 -10.14
CA TYR A 167 -9.14 -7.76 -10.82
C TYR A 167 -8.87 -7.09 -12.18
N ASP A 168 -7.89 -7.60 -12.94
CA ASP A 168 -7.52 -7.11 -14.27
C ASP A 168 -7.21 -5.60 -14.33
N ILE A 169 -6.86 -4.99 -13.21
CA ILE A 169 -6.47 -3.58 -13.14
C ILE A 169 -5.09 -3.46 -13.78
N PRO A 170 -4.93 -2.70 -14.89
CA PRO A 170 -3.68 -2.64 -15.66
C PRO A 170 -2.70 -1.70 -14.97
N ARG A 171 -2.23 -2.08 -13.79
CA ARG A 171 -1.28 -1.30 -12.99
C ARG A 171 -0.23 -2.23 -12.42
N VAL A 172 0.98 -1.71 -12.31
CA VAL A 172 2.08 -2.33 -11.57
C VAL A 172 2.75 -1.21 -10.81
N TYR A 173 2.97 -1.40 -9.53
CA TYR A 173 3.68 -0.45 -8.69
C TYR A 173 4.94 -1.07 -8.10
N ILE A 174 5.90 -0.21 -7.78
CA ILE A 174 6.96 -0.52 -6.82
C ILE A 174 6.70 0.35 -5.59
N ALA A 175 6.22 -0.26 -4.50
CA ALA A 175 6.05 0.41 -3.22
C ALA A 175 7.38 0.40 -2.46
N ALA A 176 8.01 1.56 -2.31
CA ALA A 176 9.35 1.69 -1.73
C ALA A 176 9.35 2.55 -0.46
N GLN A 177 10.31 2.29 0.44
CA GLN A 177 10.62 3.26 1.49
C GLN A 177 11.23 4.54 0.89
N GLY A 178 11.09 5.66 1.58
CA GLY A 178 11.84 6.88 1.27
C GLY A 178 13.33 6.63 1.47
N PRO A 179 14.20 6.86 0.46
CA PRO A 179 15.59 6.48 0.53
C PRO A 179 16.30 7.10 1.74
N LEU A 180 17.22 6.34 2.32
CA LEU A 180 18.21 6.81 3.27
C LEU A 180 19.36 7.42 2.49
N ARG A 181 20.23 8.18 3.17
CA ARG A 181 21.41 8.78 2.52
C ARG A 181 22.33 7.73 1.90
N ASN A 182 22.46 6.57 2.53
CA ASN A 182 23.26 5.44 2.07
C ASN A 182 22.54 4.52 1.07
N THR A 183 21.26 4.76 0.74
CA THR A 183 20.49 3.94 -0.22
C THR A 183 20.01 4.74 -1.44
N ILE A 184 20.51 5.97 -1.64
CA ILE A 184 20.14 6.80 -2.81
C ILE A 184 20.61 6.14 -4.12
N ILE A 185 21.80 5.52 -4.13
CA ILE A 185 22.30 4.82 -5.31
C ILE A 185 21.37 3.63 -5.63
N ASP A 186 21.02 2.82 -4.64
CA ASP A 186 20.10 1.68 -4.79
C ASP A 186 18.71 2.13 -5.27
N PHE A 187 18.19 3.25 -4.75
CA PHE A 187 16.93 3.83 -5.21
C PHE A 187 16.96 4.18 -6.70
N TRP A 188 18.03 4.83 -7.16
CA TRP A 188 18.18 5.13 -8.59
C TRP A 188 18.50 3.91 -9.43
N ARG A 189 19.17 2.90 -8.85
CA ARG A 189 19.40 1.61 -9.48
C ARG A 189 18.08 0.88 -9.74
N THR A 190 17.16 0.88 -8.77
CA THR A 190 15.78 0.40 -8.96
C THR A 190 15.10 1.08 -10.13
N VAL A 191 15.11 2.42 -10.18
CA VAL A 191 14.47 3.19 -11.26
C VAL A 191 15.02 2.79 -12.63
N VAL A 192 16.33 2.60 -12.73
CA VAL A 192 17.03 2.29 -13.98
C VAL A 192 16.87 0.83 -14.41
N GLU A 193 17.00 -0.12 -13.48
CA GLU A 193 16.88 -1.56 -13.75
C GLU A 193 15.44 -1.93 -14.10
N GLN A 194 14.47 -1.36 -13.39
CA GLN A 194 13.05 -1.63 -13.59
C GLN A 194 12.38 -0.72 -14.62
N ASN A 195 13.17 0.10 -15.33
CA ASN A 195 12.73 1.03 -16.36
C ASN A 195 11.55 1.92 -15.93
N VAL A 196 11.57 2.42 -14.69
CA VAL A 196 10.51 3.23 -14.08
C VAL A 196 10.42 4.59 -14.81
N PRO A 197 9.29 4.93 -15.45
CA PRO A 197 9.11 6.23 -16.11
C PRO A 197 8.65 7.33 -15.13
N LEU A 198 8.00 6.92 -14.03
CA LEU A 198 7.32 7.80 -13.09
C LEU A 198 7.62 7.43 -11.63
N ILE A 199 8.03 8.44 -10.85
CA ILE A 199 8.18 8.37 -9.40
C ILE A 199 7.10 9.24 -8.75
N VAL A 200 6.34 8.65 -7.83
CA VAL A 200 5.36 9.33 -6.98
C VAL A 200 5.94 9.44 -5.56
N CYS A 201 6.16 10.67 -5.11
CA CYS A 201 6.70 11.01 -3.80
C CYS A 201 5.60 11.64 -2.92
N LEU A 202 5.23 10.96 -1.83
CA LEU A 202 4.12 11.33 -0.95
C LEU A 202 4.59 11.85 0.43
N THR A 203 5.83 12.31 0.52
CA THR A 203 6.41 12.82 1.77
C THR A 203 7.38 13.96 1.49
N PRO A 204 7.47 14.97 2.38
CA PRO A 204 8.59 15.91 2.36
C PRO A 204 9.89 15.23 2.84
N GLU A 205 11.02 15.93 2.72
CA GLU A 205 12.31 15.45 3.25
C GLU A 205 12.25 15.28 4.78
N THR A 206 11.53 16.17 5.46
CA THR A 206 11.47 16.26 6.92
C THR A 206 10.05 16.58 7.37
N GLU A 207 9.60 15.93 8.43
CA GLU A 207 8.36 16.25 9.16
C GLU A 207 8.68 16.32 10.63
N LYS A 208 8.27 17.40 11.32
CA LYS A 208 8.61 17.64 12.73
C LYS A 208 10.09 17.42 13.06
N GLU A 209 10.98 17.99 12.24
CA GLU A 209 12.44 17.87 12.38
C GLU A 209 13.03 16.47 12.16
N LEU A 210 12.20 15.44 11.94
CA LEU A 210 12.64 14.08 11.65
C LEU A 210 12.74 13.88 10.14
N GLU A 211 13.92 13.43 9.67
CA GLU A 211 14.13 13.07 8.27
C GLU A 211 13.23 11.88 7.90
N LYS A 212 12.32 12.09 6.95
CA LYS A 212 11.40 11.09 6.39
C LYS A 212 11.91 10.52 5.07
N CYS A 213 12.65 11.32 4.31
CA CYS A 213 13.21 10.93 3.03
C CYS A 213 14.49 11.72 2.79
N ALA A 214 15.60 11.04 2.50
CA ALA A 214 16.77 11.73 1.99
C ALA A 214 16.44 12.30 0.60
N ARG A 215 16.86 13.53 0.32
CA ARG A 215 16.66 14.10 -1.01
C ARG A 215 17.50 13.35 -2.03
N TYR A 216 16.83 12.73 -2.99
CA TYR A 216 17.45 11.97 -4.07
C TYR A 216 17.45 12.74 -5.41
N TRP A 217 17.04 14.01 -5.42
CA TRP A 217 17.00 14.87 -6.61
C TRP A 217 17.84 16.15 -6.41
N PRO A 218 18.31 16.79 -7.51
CA PRO A 218 19.01 18.07 -7.41
C PRO A 218 18.08 19.23 -7.03
N VAL A 219 18.64 20.30 -6.46
CA VAL A 219 17.87 21.52 -6.15
C VAL A 219 17.84 22.44 -7.36
N GLY A 220 16.65 22.72 -7.88
CA GLY A 220 16.47 23.58 -9.04
C GLY A 220 17.20 23.02 -10.26
N GLU A 221 17.96 23.87 -10.96
CA GLU A 221 18.70 23.53 -12.19
C GLU A 221 20.12 22.97 -11.92
N LYS A 222 20.45 22.68 -10.66
CA LYS A 222 21.77 22.16 -10.30
C LYS A 222 21.93 20.70 -10.69
N GLU A 223 23.17 20.24 -10.74
CA GLU A 223 23.51 18.82 -10.80
C GLU A 223 23.76 18.28 -9.39
N MET A 224 23.42 17.02 -9.17
CA MET A 224 23.78 16.26 -7.97
C MET A 224 24.62 15.06 -8.41
N THR A 225 25.71 14.79 -7.70
CA THR A 225 26.56 13.63 -7.99
C THR A 225 26.78 12.84 -6.71
N ILE A 226 26.58 11.53 -6.79
CA ILE A 226 26.72 10.59 -5.69
C ILE A 226 27.69 9.50 -6.14
N ARG A 227 28.60 9.07 -5.26
CA ARG A 227 29.65 8.12 -5.59
C ARG A 227 29.79 7.08 -4.51
N GLU A 228 29.97 5.83 -4.92
CA GLU A 228 30.29 4.71 -4.05
C GLU A 228 31.22 3.76 -4.82
N GLY A 229 32.46 3.65 -4.34
CA GLY A 229 33.49 2.87 -5.04
C GLY A 229 33.68 3.31 -6.50
N GLU A 230 33.51 2.37 -7.43
CA GLU A 230 33.63 2.61 -8.87
C GLU A 230 32.35 3.14 -9.53
N VAL A 231 31.24 3.12 -8.80
CA VAL A 231 29.93 3.58 -9.26
C VAL A 231 29.77 5.07 -8.97
N MET A 232 29.25 5.80 -9.95
CA MET A 232 28.84 7.19 -9.79
C MET A 232 27.49 7.42 -10.44
N VAL A 233 26.59 8.09 -9.73
CA VAL A 233 25.30 8.53 -10.24
C VAL A 233 25.34 10.05 -10.38
N LYS A 234 25.06 10.53 -11.59
CA LYS A 234 24.91 11.95 -11.89
C LYS A 234 23.44 12.25 -12.20
N LEU A 235 22.89 13.24 -11.51
CA LEU A 235 21.50 13.65 -11.59
C LEU A 235 21.43 15.10 -12.04
N SER A 236 20.51 15.42 -12.93
CA SER A 236 20.23 16.79 -13.35
C SER A 236 18.75 16.95 -13.61
N ASN A 237 18.16 18.07 -13.19
CA ASN A 237 16.82 18.42 -13.64
C ASN A 237 16.93 18.99 -15.04
N LYS A 238 16.26 18.37 -16.02
CA LYS A 238 16.36 18.79 -17.44
C LYS A 238 15.61 20.09 -17.72
N GLU A 239 14.60 20.36 -16.91
CA GLU A 239 13.69 21.49 -17.05
C GLU A 239 13.48 22.15 -15.70
N ARG A 240 12.92 23.37 -15.70
CA ARG A 240 12.58 24.07 -14.45
C ARG A 240 11.49 23.29 -13.72
N GLU A 241 11.56 23.25 -12.39
CA GLU A 241 10.50 22.64 -11.58
C GLU A 241 9.15 23.34 -11.84
N GLU A 242 8.10 22.55 -12.05
CA GLU A 242 6.75 23.05 -12.32
C GLU A 242 5.85 22.82 -11.10
N ASN A 243 5.07 23.84 -10.74
CA ASN A 243 4.09 23.74 -9.67
C ASN A 243 2.70 23.52 -10.28
N TYR A 244 2.15 22.33 -10.08
CA TYR A 244 0.80 21.97 -10.49
C TYR A 244 -0.18 22.22 -9.34
N ARG A 245 -0.74 23.43 -9.30
CA ARG A 245 -1.54 23.95 -8.18
C ARG A 245 -2.81 23.17 -7.90
N GLU A 246 -3.42 22.58 -8.91
CA GLU A 246 -4.67 21.83 -8.73
C GLU A 246 -4.43 20.61 -7.83
N ALA A 247 -3.28 19.95 -7.96
CA ALA A 247 -2.90 18.77 -7.19
C ALA A 247 -1.91 19.06 -6.04
N ASP A 248 -1.62 20.34 -5.72
CA ASP A 248 -0.55 20.73 -4.78
C ASP A 248 0.75 19.96 -5.04
N CYS A 249 1.16 19.87 -6.31
CA CYS A 249 2.23 19.00 -6.76
C CYS A 249 3.43 19.78 -7.30
N MET A 250 4.63 19.30 -6.99
CA MET A 250 5.85 19.68 -7.68
C MET A 250 6.23 18.62 -8.71
N ILE A 251 6.47 19.03 -9.95
CA ILE A 251 6.89 18.17 -11.06
C ILE A 251 8.37 18.40 -11.36
N ARG A 252 9.13 17.32 -11.48
CA ARG A 252 10.55 17.33 -11.89
C ARG A 252 10.79 16.34 -13.02
N LYS A 253 11.63 16.72 -13.99
CA LYS A 253 12.07 15.84 -15.09
C LYS A 253 13.56 15.55 -14.91
N ILE A 254 13.86 14.44 -14.25
CA ILE A 254 15.20 14.12 -13.79
C ILE A 254 15.91 13.27 -14.84
N SER A 255 17.10 13.69 -15.26
CA SER A 255 18.04 12.83 -15.98
C SER A 255 18.91 12.10 -14.96
N VAL A 256 19.05 10.79 -15.12
CA VAL A 256 19.90 9.94 -14.29
C VAL A 256 20.96 9.31 -15.20
N SER A 257 22.23 9.46 -14.86
CA SER A 257 23.35 8.83 -15.57
C SER A 257 24.23 8.04 -14.61
N PHE A 258 24.29 6.73 -14.80
CA PHE A 258 25.19 5.85 -14.07
C PHE A 258 26.52 5.71 -14.82
N PHE A 259 27.60 5.83 -14.07
CA PHE A 259 28.95 5.62 -14.52
C PHE A 259 29.59 4.48 -13.73
N TYR A 260 30.28 3.59 -14.44
CA TYR A 260 31.12 2.56 -13.86
C TYR A 260 32.51 2.67 -14.49
N GLN A 261 33.57 2.70 -13.68
CA GLN A 261 34.95 2.88 -14.15
C GLN A 261 35.11 4.07 -15.12
N LYS A 262 34.45 5.19 -14.79
CA LYS A 262 34.43 6.45 -15.55
C LYS A 262 33.76 6.37 -16.94
N LYS A 263 33.03 5.30 -17.25
CA LYS A 263 32.23 5.17 -18.47
C LYS A 263 30.75 5.18 -18.13
N ILE A 264 29.94 5.86 -18.94
CA ILE A 264 28.48 5.79 -18.82
C ILE A 264 28.05 4.37 -19.13
N VAL A 265 27.32 3.74 -18.20
CA VAL A 265 26.77 2.38 -18.37
C VAL A 265 25.27 2.40 -18.59
N LYS A 266 24.57 3.38 -18.01
CA LYS A 266 23.16 3.61 -18.30
C LYS A 266 22.76 5.07 -18.10
N GLN A 267 21.80 5.53 -18.89
CA GLN A 267 21.22 6.86 -18.79
C GLN A 267 19.72 6.79 -19.07
N VAL A 268 18.90 7.40 -18.21
CA VAL A 268 17.44 7.48 -18.35
C VAL A 268 16.92 8.87 -18.02
N SER A 269 15.68 9.14 -18.41
CA SER A 269 14.91 10.31 -18.01
C SER A 269 13.66 9.82 -17.29
N VAL A 270 13.33 10.43 -16.16
CA VAL A 270 12.21 10.01 -15.30
C VAL A 270 11.47 11.24 -14.80
N VAL A 271 10.14 11.13 -14.70
CA VAL A 271 9.31 12.17 -14.10
C VAL A 271 9.14 11.85 -12.61
N GLN A 272 9.34 12.85 -11.76
CA GLN A 272 9.00 12.78 -10.35
C GLN A 272 7.85 13.73 -10.07
N LEU A 273 6.78 13.21 -9.50
CA LEU A 273 5.66 13.95 -8.95
C LEU A 273 5.76 13.91 -7.43
N GLN A 274 5.98 15.06 -6.80
CA GLN A 274 5.96 15.19 -5.35
C GLN A 274 4.66 15.85 -4.90
N PHE A 275 3.85 15.12 -4.14
CA PHE A 275 2.63 15.64 -3.54
C PHE A 275 2.96 16.42 -2.27
N LEU A 276 2.57 17.69 -2.21
CA LEU A 276 2.83 18.59 -1.08
C LEU A 276 1.61 18.77 -0.17
N GLY A 277 0.45 18.24 -0.57
CA GLY A 277 -0.82 18.40 0.14
C GLY A 277 -1.02 17.43 1.32
N TRP A 278 -0.06 16.56 1.63
CA TRP A 278 -0.19 15.61 2.75
C TRP A 278 0.30 16.24 4.06
N PRO A 279 -0.54 16.30 5.11
CA PRO A 279 -0.12 16.85 6.40
C PRO A 279 0.79 15.91 7.21
N ASP A 280 1.51 16.47 8.17
CA ASP A 280 2.33 15.73 9.15
C ASP A 280 1.50 14.70 9.95
N HIS A 281 0.21 14.98 10.18
CA HIS A 281 -0.73 14.08 10.87
C HIS A 281 -2.00 13.83 10.06
N GLY A 282 -2.39 12.56 10.00
CA GLY A 282 -3.64 12.13 9.39
C GLY A 282 -3.58 12.09 7.87
N VAL A 283 -4.61 12.65 7.26
CA VAL A 283 -4.91 12.55 5.82
C VAL A 283 -5.08 13.94 5.21
N PRO A 284 -4.93 14.10 3.88
CA PRO A 284 -5.19 15.37 3.23
C PRO A 284 -6.58 15.93 3.59
N HIS A 285 -6.65 17.23 3.93
CA HIS A 285 -7.91 17.85 4.32
C HIS A 285 -8.96 17.89 3.19
N LYS A 286 -8.49 17.87 1.94
CA LYS A 286 -9.35 17.92 0.76
C LYS A 286 -9.01 16.76 -0.17
N PRO A 287 -9.92 15.77 -0.35
CA PRO A 287 -9.67 14.62 -1.21
C PRO A 287 -9.38 15.01 -2.67
N ASN A 288 -10.02 16.07 -3.17
CA ASN A 288 -9.85 16.57 -4.53
C ASN A 288 -8.39 16.82 -4.94
N LYS A 289 -7.52 17.22 -4.00
CA LYS A 289 -6.09 17.43 -4.28
C LYS A 289 -5.39 16.13 -4.62
N LEU A 290 -5.68 15.06 -3.89
CA LEU A 290 -5.10 13.75 -4.16
C LEU A 290 -5.73 13.12 -5.42
N ILE A 291 -7.03 13.33 -5.66
CA ILE A 291 -7.70 12.90 -6.89
C ILE A 291 -7.07 13.57 -8.11
N ALA A 292 -6.87 14.89 -8.08
CA ALA A 292 -6.18 15.63 -9.12
C ALA A 292 -4.72 15.15 -9.30
N PHE A 293 -4.05 14.77 -8.21
CA PHE A 293 -2.71 14.21 -8.24
C PHE A 293 -2.66 12.83 -8.93
N ILE A 294 -3.63 11.95 -8.64
CA ILE A 294 -3.79 10.65 -9.31
C ILE A 294 -4.06 10.85 -10.80
N LYS A 295 -5.00 11.75 -11.15
CA LYS A 295 -5.29 12.12 -12.55
C LYS A 295 -4.03 12.62 -13.27
N LEU A 296 -3.23 13.47 -12.63
CA LEU A 296 -1.93 13.92 -13.15
C LEU A 296 -0.95 12.76 -13.32
N ALA A 297 -0.81 11.86 -12.33
CA ALA A 297 0.09 10.72 -12.41
C ALA A 297 -0.25 9.79 -13.59
N ARG A 298 -1.54 9.56 -13.86
CA ARG A 298 -2.02 8.78 -15.01
C ARG A 298 -1.58 9.37 -16.36
N THR A 299 -1.31 10.68 -16.46
CA THR A 299 -0.81 11.30 -17.72
C THR A 299 0.64 10.95 -18.06
N TYR A 300 1.41 10.45 -17.07
CA TYR A 300 2.80 10.02 -17.22
C TYR A 300 2.95 8.49 -17.15
N TYR A 301 1.84 7.77 -17.09
CA TYR A 301 1.84 6.32 -17.11
C TYR A 301 2.30 5.82 -18.49
N GLU A 302 3.11 4.76 -18.48
CA GLU A 302 3.48 4.02 -19.67
C GLU A 302 3.07 2.56 -19.43
N ASP A 303 2.32 1.98 -20.38
CA ASP A 303 1.81 0.62 -20.28
C ASP A 303 2.96 -0.37 -19.99
N GLU A 304 2.65 -1.40 -19.18
CA GLU A 304 3.57 -2.46 -18.78
C GLU A 304 4.79 -2.02 -17.95
N LYS A 305 4.90 -0.73 -17.57
CA LYS A 305 5.99 -0.23 -16.73
C LYS A 305 5.52 0.08 -15.30
N PRO A 306 6.32 -0.24 -14.28
CA PRO A 306 5.96 0.04 -12.90
C PRO A 306 6.03 1.52 -12.57
N ILE A 307 5.07 2.02 -11.78
CA ILE A 307 5.17 3.32 -11.12
C ILE A 307 5.86 3.11 -9.77
N LEU A 308 6.96 3.82 -9.51
CA LEU A 308 7.58 3.78 -8.18
C LEU A 308 6.85 4.76 -7.27
N VAL A 309 6.17 4.24 -6.25
CA VAL A 309 5.41 5.04 -5.27
C VAL A 309 6.08 4.91 -3.91
N HIS A 310 6.42 6.05 -3.29
CA HIS A 310 7.05 6.04 -1.99
C HIS A 310 6.54 7.16 -1.07
N CYS A 311 6.65 6.91 0.23
CA CYS A 311 6.53 7.91 1.28
C CYS A 311 7.78 7.84 2.17
N SER A 312 7.61 7.78 3.50
CA SER A 312 8.73 7.48 4.43
C SER A 312 8.95 5.97 4.55
N ALA A 313 7.95 5.22 5.03
CA ALA A 313 8.04 3.77 5.22
C ALA A 313 7.67 2.97 3.96
N GLY A 314 6.96 3.60 3.02
CA GLY A 314 6.46 2.95 1.80
C GLY A 314 5.19 2.15 2.00
N CYS A 315 4.38 2.42 3.04
CA CYS A 315 3.18 1.62 3.36
C CYS A 315 1.91 2.48 3.49
N GLY A 316 1.82 3.37 4.48
CA GLY A 316 0.59 4.14 4.73
C GLY A 316 0.13 5.02 3.56
N ARG A 317 0.79 6.16 3.34
CA ARG A 317 0.45 7.09 2.25
C ARG A 317 0.56 6.44 0.86
N THR A 318 1.58 5.60 0.69
CA THR A 318 1.82 4.81 -0.52
C THR A 318 0.63 3.91 -0.84
N GLY A 319 0.17 3.12 0.13
CA GLY A 319 -1.00 2.26 -0.01
C GLY A 319 -2.27 3.06 -0.25
N THR A 320 -2.50 4.17 0.45
CA THR A 320 -3.65 5.05 0.18
C THR A 320 -3.66 5.55 -1.26
N PHE A 321 -2.52 5.97 -1.81
CA PHE A 321 -2.42 6.38 -3.22
C PHE A 321 -2.72 5.21 -4.16
N CYS A 322 -2.09 4.04 -3.96
CA CYS A 322 -2.27 2.88 -4.83
C CYS A 322 -3.72 2.38 -4.79
N VAL A 323 -4.33 2.29 -3.59
CA VAL A 323 -5.72 1.85 -3.43
C VAL A 323 -6.62 2.79 -4.21
N LEU A 324 -6.52 4.11 -3.98
CA LEU A 324 -7.36 5.09 -4.67
C LEU A 324 -7.18 5.11 -6.18
N ASP A 325 -5.95 4.98 -6.69
CA ASP A 325 -5.70 4.89 -8.14
C ASP A 325 -6.36 3.65 -8.75
N CYS A 326 -6.45 2.55 -8.00
CA CYS A 326 -7.06 1.30 -8.44
C CYS A 326 -8.59 1.26 -8.25
N SER A 327 -9.12 1.89 -7.19
CA SER A 327 -10.53 1.74 -6.79
C SER A 327 -11.52 2.27 -7.82
N GLU A 328 -11.19 3.35 -8.52
CA GLU A 328 -12.05 3.89 -9.59
C GLU A 328 -12.13 2.92 -10.78
N TYR A 329 -11.01 2.27 -11.14
CA TYR A 329 -11.02 1.23 -12.16
C TYR A 329 -11.80 0.00 -11.68
N PHE A 330 -11.57 -0.43 -10.43
CA PHE A 330 -12.24 -1.57 -9.83
C PHE A 330 -13.76 -1.43 -9.94
N ILE A 331 -14.33 -0.34 -9.42
CA ILE A 331 -15.78 -0.12 -9.41
C ILE A 331 -16.40 -0.10 -10.81
N ARG A 332 -15.65 0.39 -11.81
CA ARG A 332 -16.14 0.53 -13.19
C ARG A 332 -16.03 -0.72 -14.04
N ASN A 333 -15.18 -1.66 -13.65
CA ASN A 333 -14.87 -2.82 -14.49
C ASN A 333 -15.20 -4.15 -13.82
N GLN A 334 -15.42 -4.16 -12.50
CA GLN A 334 -15.77 -5.38 -11.79
C GLN A 334 -17.29 -5.61 -11.77
N PRO A 335 -17.76 -6.83 -12.12
CA PRO A 335 -19.18 -7.13 -12.27
C PRO A 335 -19.91 -7.35 -10.93
N CYS A 336 -19.18 -7.48 -9.82
CA CYS A 336 -19.71 -7.81 -8.51
C CYS A 336 -19.64 -6.60 -7.56
N PRO A 337 -20.67 -6.34 -6.73
CA PRO A 337 -20.66 -5.26 -5.75
C PRO A 337 -19.78 -5.63 -4.55
N HIS A 338 -18.46 -5.61 -4.75
CA HIS A 338 -17.48 -5.71 -3.67
C HIS A 338 -17.00 -4.33 -3.25
N ASP A 339 -16.61 -4.21 -1.98
CA ASP A 339 -15.95 -3.03 -1.45
C ASP A 339 -14.52 -2.91 -2.04
N PRO A 340 -14.27 -1.96 -2.95
CA PRO A 340 -12.96 -1.82 -3.57
C PRO A 340 -11.89 -1.43 -2.54
N ILE A 341 -12.23 -0.66 -1.51
CA ILE A 341 -11.26 -0.15 -0.55
C ILE A 341 -10.79 -1.29 0.34
N ALA A 342 -11.72 -2.06 0.91
CA ALA A 342 -11.40 -3.21 1.74
C ALA A 342 -10.63 -4.27 0.92
N CYS A 343 -11.17 -4.67 -0.25
CA CYS A 343 -10.56 -5.70 -1.09
C CYS A 343 -9.14 -5.33 -1.55
N LEU A 344 -8.93 -4.10 -2.06
CA LEU A 344 -7.60 -3.68 -2.53
C LEU A 344 -6.62 -3.47 -1.36
N THR A 345 -7.10 -3.03 -0.20
CA THR A 345 -6.23 -2.86 0.97
C THR A 345 -5.70 -4.20 1.46
N ASP A 346 -6.56 -5.21 1.62
CA ASP A 346 -6.15 -6.57 1.99
C ASP A 346 -5.23 -7.18 0.92
N GLU A 347 -5.59 -7.04 -0.36
CA GLU A 347 -4.79 -7.53 -1.48
C GLU A 347 -3.38 -6.93 -1.50
N PHE A 348 -3.24 -5.62 -1.31
CA PHE A 348 -1.92 -4.99 -1.21
C PHE A 348 -1.16 -5.38 0.05
N ARG A 349 -1.84 -5.63 1.17
CA ARG A 349 -1.21 -6.15 2.40
C ARG A 349 -0.67 -7.56 2.24
N LYS A 350 -1.22 -8.35 1.32
CA LYS A 350 -0.64 -9.65 0.93
C LYS A 350 0.70 -9.53 0.18
N GLN A 351 1.04 -8.32 -0.27
CA GLN A 351 2.25 -8.03 -1.06
C GLN A 351 3.23 -7.11 -0.31
N ARG A 352 2.75 -6.24 0.58
CA ARG A 352 3.60 -5.42 1.45
C ARG A 352 2.85 -5.08 2.72
N THR A 353 3.45 -5.33 3.88
CA THR A 353 2.82 -5.10 5.18
C THR A 353 2.32 -3.67 5.38
N THR A 354 1.20 -3.51 6.08
CA THR A 354 0.62 -2.24 6.54
C THR A 354 0.30 -1.21 5.43
N MET A 355 0.07 -1.68 4.19
CA MET A 355 -0.47 -0.82 3.13
C MET A 355 -1.81 -0.24 3.58
N VAL A 356 -1.96 1.09 3.48
CA VAL A 356 -3.00 1.86 4.21
C VAL A 356 -2.89 1.60 5.72
N GLN A 357 -2.10 2.41 6.42
CA GLN A 357 -1.58 2.06 7.75
C GLN A 357 -2.55 2.40 8.89
N THR A 358 -3.45 3.36 8.72
CA THR A 358 -4.32 3.84 9.81
C THR A 358 -5.78 3.84 9.41
N GLN A 359 -6.67 3.71 10.40
CA GLN A 359 -8.12 3.84 10.19
C GLN A 359 -8.48 5.13 9.47
N SER A 360 -7.84 6.25 9.81
CA SER A 360 -8.12 7.53 9.14
C SER A 360 -7.74 7.51 7.65
N GLN A 361 -6.66 6.81 7.27
CA GLN A 361 -6.27 6.63 5.87
C GLN A 361 -7.27 5.74 5.14
N PHE A 362 -7.75 4.68 5.79
CA PHE A 362 -8.76 3.77 5.26
C PHE A 362 -10.10 4.51 5.02
N ASN A 363 -10.62 5.21 6.03
CA ASN A 363 -11.85 6.01 5.92
C ASN A 363 -11.72 7.12 4.87
N PHE A 364 -10.54 7.74 4.76
CA PHE A 364 -10.26 8.75 3.74
C PHE A 364 -10.38 8.19 2.32
N CYS A 365 -10.03 6.93 2.09
CA CYS A 365 -10.16 6.32 0.76
C CYS A 365 -11.62 6.28 0.29
N TYR A 366 -12.58 5.96 1.16
CA TYR A 366 -14.00 5.97 0.78
C TYR A 366 -14.49 7.36 0.39
N GLY A 367 -14.21 8.37 1.23
CA GLY A 367 -14.61 9.75 0.93
C GLY A 367 -13.97 10.29 -0.36
N ALA A 368 -12.70 9.94 -0.61
CA ALA A 368 -12.02 10.29 -1.84
C ALA A 368 -12.60 9.57 -3.06
N LEU A 369 -12.93 8.28 -2.95
CA LEU A 369 -13.50 7.50 -4.04
C LEU A 369 -14.89 8.01 -4.45
N LEU A 370 -15.76 8.31 -3.47
CA LEU A 370 -17.07 8.90 -3.75
C LEU A 370 -16.94 10.21 -4.53
N GLN A 371 -16.07 11.10 -4.05
CA GLN A 371 -15.81 12.34 -4.76
C GLN A 371 -15.23 12.10 -6.17
N PHE A 372 -14.36 11.11 -6.34
CA PHE A 372 -13.79 10.77 -7.64
C PHE A 372 -14.88 10.29 -8.60
N LEU A 373 -15.85 9.50 -8.14
CA LEU A 373 -16.98 9.04 -8.95
C LEU A 373 -17.91 10.20 -9.34
N ASP A 374 -18.24 11.10 -8.41
CA ASP A 374 -19.11 12.25 -8.66
C ASP A 374 -18.50 13.23 -9.69
N GLU A 375 -17.17 13.43 -9.68
CA GLU A 375 -16.47 14.31 -10.64
C GLU A 375 -16.49 13.81 -12.09
N VAL A 376 -16.81 12.53 -12.33
CA VAL A 376 -16.83 11.95 -13.68
C VAL A 376 -18.26 11.73 -14.19
N GLU A 377 -19.27 11.76 -13.32
CA GLU A 377 -20.68 11.78 -13.71
C GLU A 377 -21.15 13.17 -14.22
N GLN A 378 -20.38 14.23 -13.96
CA GLN A 378 -20.57 15.61 -14.45
C GLN A 378 -19.77 15.89 -15.71
#